data_AF-A0AAJ4R6S8-F1
#
_entry.id   AF-A0AAJ4R6S8-F1
#
_cell.length_a   1.000
_cell.length_b   1.000
_cell.length_c   1.000
_cell.angle_alpha   90.00
_cell.angle_beta   90.00
_cell.angle_gamma   90.00
#
_symmetry.space_group_name_H-M   'P 1'
#
loop_
_entity.id
_entity.type
_entity.pdbx_description
1 polymer ?
#
loop_
_entity_poly.entity_id
_entity_poly.type
_entity_poly.pdbx_seq_one_letter_code
_entity_poly.pdbx_strand_id
1 'polypeptide(L)'
;MRHPGTWMTIWDDRILEHIRADESGSVGDLTDKENIRVTNTHVSRRCKKLAEHGLLKPLGNGVYVITEEGEAYLDEEYDAESGAYLDAGEQNGPTVGGAESAQE
;
A
#
# COMPACT_ATOMS: atom_id res chain seq x y z
N MET A 1 -4.66 9.71 5.15
CA MET A 1 -3.37 9.39 5.80
C MET A 1 -3.24 7.90 5.78
N ARG A 2 -2.11 7.33 5.32
CA ARG A 2 -1.87 5.87 5.37
C ARG A 2 -2.03 5.33 6.79
N HIS A 3 -2.53 4.10 6.91
CA HIS A 3 -2.82 3.42 8.17
C HIS A 3 -1.83 2.25 8.41
N PRO A 4 -0.58 2.53 8.82
CA PRO A 4 0.43 1.50 9.02
C PRO A 4 0.12 0.62 10.24
N GLY A 5 0.32 -0.68 10.11
CA GLY A 5 0.29 -1.59 11.25
C GLY A 5 1.51 -1.42 12.15
N THR A 6 1.38 -1.71 13.45
CA THR A 6 2.46 -1.64 14.46
C THR A 6 3.62 -2.60 14.12
N TRP A 7 3.37 -3.59 13.26
CA TRP A 7 4.34 -4.54 12.74
C TRP A 7 5.15 -4.03 11.54
N MET A 8 4.77 -2.88 10.97
CA MET A 8 5.43 -2.24 9.84
C MET A 8 6.62 -1.38 10.29
N THR A 9 7.50 -1.12 9.34
CA THR A 9 8.67 -0.26 9.44
C THR A 9 8.67 0.72 8.27
N ILE A 10 9.52 1.75 8.34
CA ILE A 10 9.67 2.72 7.25
C ILE A 10 10.02 2.07 5.91
N TRP A 11 10.67 0.91 5.92
CA TRP A 11 11.09 0.21 4.71
C TRP A 11 9.94 -0.49 4.00
N ASP A 12 8.88 -0.87 4.71
CA ASP A 12 7.74 -1.56 4.11
C ASP A 12 6.99 -0.66 3.13
N ASP A 13 6.82 0.60 3.51
CA ASP A 13 6.23 1.63 2.66
C ASP A 13 7.07 1.83 1.39
N ARG A 14 8.40 1.95 1.52
CA ARG A 14 9.31 2.08 0.37
C ARG A 14 9.32 0.85 -0.54
N ILE A 15 9.24 -0.35 0.05
CA ILE A 15 9.16 -1.61 -0.71
C ILE A 15 7.86 -1.66 -1.51
N LEU A 16 6.72 -1.34 -0.90
CA LEU A 16 5.41 -1.32 -1.57
C LEU A 16 5.38 -0.29 -2.70
N GLU A 17 5.89 0.92 -2.47
CA GLU A 17 5.96 1.98 -3.50
C GLU A 17 6.78 1.55 -4.71
N HIS A 18 7.91 0.85 -4.50
CA HIS A 18 8.74 0.35 -5.59
C HIS A 18 8.09 -0.79 -6.36
N ILE A 19 7.51 -1.75 -5.66
CA ILE A 19 6.80 -2.85 -6.33
C ILE A 19 5.59 -2.32 -7.12
N ARG A 20 4.90 -1.29 -6.63
CA ARG A 20 3.82 -0.62 -7.37
C ARG A 20 4.34 0.06 -8.65
N ALA A 21 5.45 0.79 -8.54
CA ALA A 21 6.02 1.53 -9.67
C ALA A 21 6.59 0.62 -10.77
N ASP A 22 7.21 -0.49 -10.39
CA ASP A 22 7.86 -1.45 -11.30
C ASP A 22 6.94 -2.64 -11.68
N GLU A 23 5.67 -2.65 -11.24
CA GLU A 23 4.67 -3.74 -11.31
C GLU A 23 5.07 -5.05 -10.57
N SER A 24 6.36 -5.25 -10.35
CA SER A 24 6.95 -6.37 -9.63
C SER A 24 8.29 -5.97 -9.02
N GLY A 25 8.71 -6.63 -7.95
CA GLY A 25 10.01 -6.41 -7.35
C GLY A 25 10.66 -7.70 -6.88
N SER A 26 11.93 -7.88 -7.26
CA SER A 26 12.77 -8.92 -6.68
C SER A 26 13.51 -8.38 -5.46
N VAL A 27 13.75 -9.23 -4.46
CA VAL A 27 14.50 -8.82 -3.25
C VAL A 27 15.87 -8.23 -3.62
N GLY A 28 16.53 -8.77 -4.65
CA GLY A 28 17.79 -8.24 -5.18
C GLY A 28 17.63 -6.80 -5.65
N ASP A 29 16.72 -6.57 -6.60
CA ASP A 29 16.48 -5.25 -7.19
C ASP A 29 16.09 -4.20 -6.14
N LEU A 30 15.20 -4.59 -5.20
CA LEU A 30 14.78 -3.73 -4.09
C LEU A 30 15.93 -3.31 -3.18
N THR A 31 16.98 -4.13 -3.04
CA THR A 31 18.15 -3.80 -2.21
C THR A 31 19.04 -2.75 -2.87
N ASP A 32 19.05 -2.68 -4.20
CA ASP A 32 19.88 -1.74 -4.98
C ASP A 32 19.24 -0.36 -5.16
N LYS A 33 17.99 -0.18 -4.71
CA LYS A 33 17.27 1.11 -4.83
C LYS A 33 17.86 2.14 -3.83
N GLU A 34 18.10 3.37 -4.30
CA GLU A 34 18.78 4.43 -3.52
C GLU A 34 18.13 4.75 -2.16
N ASN A 35 16.82 4.54 -2.07
CA ASN A 35 16.00 4.79 -0.89
C ASN A 35 15.80 3.56 -0.01
N ILE A 36 16.48 2.43 -0.27
CA ILE A 36 16.49 1.23 0.58
C ILE A 36 17.91 1.03 1.11
N ARG A 37 18.13 1.32 2.41
CA ARG A 37 19.46 1.25 3.03
C ARG A 37 19.62 0.09 3.99
N VAL A 38 19.01 -1.05 3.67
CA VAL A 38 19.06 -2.27 4.47
C VAL A 38 19.56 -3.44 3.64
N THR A 39 20.03 -4.48 4.32
CA THR A 39 20.58 -5.66 3.66
C THR A 39 19.50 -6.46 2.93
N ASN A 40 19.89 -7.20 1.90
CA ASN A 40 19.03 -8.11 1.15
C ASN A 40 18.25 -9.09 2.07
N THR A 41 18.91 -9.62 3.10
CA THR A 41 18.26 -10.48 4.10
C THR A 41 17.15 -9.75 4.86
N HIS A 42 17.33 -8.47 5.15
CA HIS A 42 16.29 -7.67 5.82
C HIS A 42 15.13 -7.39 4.87
N VAL A 43 15.41 -6.97 3.63
CA VAL A 43 14.37 -6.78 2.58
C VAL A 43 13.58 -8.08 2.38
N SER A 44 14.25 -9.22 2.32
CA SER A 44 13.61 -10.53 2.17
C SER A 44 12.63 -10.82 3.31
N ARG A 45 13.03 -10.54 4.56
CA ARG A 45 12.15 -10.70 5.74
C ARG A 45 10.95 -9.76 5.68
N ARG A 46 11.15 -8.51 5.25
CA ARG A 46 10.04 -7.54 5.10
C ARG A 46 9.08 -7.93 3.99
N CYS A 47 9.57 -8.35 2.82
CA CYS A 47 8.72 -8.83 1.72
C CYS A 47 7.87 -10.04 2.14
N LYS A 48 8.45 -10.98 2.91
CA LYS A 48 7.71 -12.10 3.50
C LYS A 48 6.63 -11.62 4.46
N LYS A 49 6.98 -10.71 5.37
CA LYS A 49 6.04 -10.11 6.35
C LYS A 49 4.86 -9.43 5.64
N LEU A 50 5.14 -8.61 4.64
CA LEU A 50 4.12 -7.97 3.80
C LEU A 50 3.22 -8.99 3.10
N ALA A 51 3.79 -10.09 2.61
CA ALA A 51 3.02 -11.16 2.00
C ALA A 51 2.16 -11.95 2.99
N GLU A 52 2.64 -12.16 4.22
CA GLU A 52 1.86 -12.77 5.30
C GLU A 52 0.62 -11.93 5.67
N HIS A 53 0.72 -10.61 5.51
CA HIS A 53 -0.38 -9.65 5.73
C HIS A 53 -1.17 -9.34 4.45
N GLY A 54 -0.97 -10.08 3.36
CA GLY A 54 -1.77 -9.92 2.14
C GLY A 54 -1.43 -8.70 1.28
N LEU A 55 -0.49 -7.83 1.67
CA LEU A 55 -0.11 -6.62 0.93
C LEU A 55 0.79 -6.91 -0.29
N LEU A 56 1.48 -8.06 -0.27
CA LEU A 56 2.29 -8.56 -1.39
C LEU A 56 1.93 -10.01 -1.70
N LYS A 57 2.17 -10.42 -2.95
CA LYS A 57 2.03 -11.81 -3.38
C LYS A 57 3.35 -12.35 -3.92
N PRO A 58 3.87 -13.46 -3.38
CA PRO A 58 5.09 -14.09 -3.90
C PRO A 58 4.81 -14.81 -5.21
N LEU A 59 5.65 -14.57 -6.22
CA LEU A 59 5.64 -15.30 -7.50
C LEU A 59 6.70 -16.42 -7.56
N GLY A 60 7.63 -16.46 -6.61
CA GLY A 60 8.73 -17.41 -6.56
C GLY A 60 10.09 -16.76 -6.80
N ASN A 61 11.19 -17.44 -6.46
CA ASN A 61 12.57 -16.94 -6.60
C ASN A 61 12.84 -15.56 -5.97
N GLY A 62 12.08 -15.20 -4.93
CA GLY A 62 12.21 -13.88 -4.28
C GLY A 62 11.59 -12.73 -5.08
N VAL A 63 10.73 -13.02 -6.05
CA VAL A 63 9.92 -12.03 -6.78
C VAL A 63 8.56 -11.89 -6.10
N TYR A 64 8.13 -10.64 -5.94
CA TYR A 64 6.85 -10.26 -5.37
C TYR A 64 6.12 -9.29 -6.30
N VAL A 65 4.80 -9.33 -6.25
CA VAL A 65 3.91 -8.34 -6.87
C VAL A 65 3.01 -7.73 -5.81
N ILE A 66 2.55 -6.50 -6.05
CA ILE A 66 1.60 -5.84 -5.17
C ILE A 66 0.21 -6.48 -5.34
N THR A 67 -0.55 -6.54 -4.26
CA THR A 67 -1.95 -7.00 -4.27
C THR A 67 -2.90 -5.79 -4.27
N GLU A 68 -4.18 -6.05 -4.49
CA GLU A 68 -5.21 -5.00 -4.38
C GLU A 68 -5.22 -4.35 -2.99
N GLU A 69 -5.03 -5.15 -1.92
CA GLU A 69 -4.92 -4.64 -0.54
C GLU A 69 -3.65 -3.79 -0.34
N GLY A 70 -2.55 -4.17 -0.97
CA GLY A 70 -1.30 -3.40 -0.97
C GLY A 70 -1.44 -2.07 -1.70
N GLU A 71 -2.15 -2.04 -2.82
CA GLU A 71 -2.46 -0.79 -3.53
C GLU A 71 -3.39 0.10 -2.70
N ALA A 72 -4.49 -0.45 -2.19
CA ALA A 72 -5.42 0.26 -1.32
C ALA A 72 -4.74 0.84 -0.07
N TYR A 73 -3.77 0.13 0.50
CA TYR A 73 -2.95 0.66 1.60
C TYR A 73 -2.17 1.91 1.17
N LEU A 74 -1.56 1.88 -0.01
CA LEU A 74 -0.81 3.02 -0.54
C LEU A 74 -1.71 4.21 -0.91
N ASP A 75 -2.94 3.92 -1.34
CA ASP A 75 -4.01 4.88 -1.65
C ASP A 75 -4.82 5.33 -0.43
N GLU A 76 -4.41 4.91 0.77
CA GLU A 76 -5.02 5.33 2.05
C GLU A 76 -6.46 4.82 2.25
N GLU A 77 -6.79 3.69 1.64
CA GLU A 77 -8.09 3.01 1.65
C GLU A 77 -8.06 1.68 2.44
N TYR A 78 -6.92 1.30 3.02
CA TYR A 78 -6.74 0.06 3.77
C TYR A 78 -5.93 0.27 5.05
N ASP A 79 -6.39 -0.35 6.14
CA ASP A 79 -5.74 -0.36 7.43
C ASP A 79 -4.92 -1.64 7.64
N ALA A 80 -3.60 -1.50 7.65
CA ALA A 80 -2.67 -2.63 7.71
C ALA A 80 -2.55 -3.27 9.12
N GLU A 81 -3.05 -2.62 10.17
CA GLU A 81 -3.13 -3.21 11.52
C GLU A 81 -4.29 -4.20 11.59
N SER A 82 -5.48 -3.73 11.22
CA SER A 82 -6.72 -4.50 11.28
C SER A 82 -6.88 -5.47 10.10
N GLY A 83 -6.16 -5.24 8.99
CA GLY A 83 -6.28 -6.05 7.79
C GLY A 83 -7.63 -5.86 7.09
N ALA A 84 -8.11 -4.63 7.03
CA ALA A 84 -9.42 -4.30 6.52
C ALA A 84 -9.41 -3.03 5.67
N TYR A 85 -10.26 -3.00 4.64
CA TYR A 85 -10.55 -1.77 3.92
C TYR A 85 -11.19 -0.76 4.88
N LEU A 86 -10.74 0.48 4.76
CA LEU A 86 -11.40 1.59 5.41
C LEU A 86 -12.73 1.76 4.69
N ASP A 87 -13.83 1.52 5.41
CA ASP A 87 -15.15 1.87 4.91
C ASP A 87 -15.06 3.33 4.46
N ALA A 88 -15.33 3.58 3.17
CA ALA A 88 -15.23 4.89 2.57
C ALA A 88 -16.26 5.81 3.25
N GLY A 89 -15.86 6.36 4.39
CA GLY A 89 -16.59 7.32 5.18
C GLY A 89 -16.68 8.61 4.39
N GLU A 90 -17.65 8.60 3.48
CA GLU A 90 -18.35 9.74 2.92
C GLU A 90 -17.47 10.89 2.43
N GLN A 91 -17.18 10.87 1.13
CA GLN A 91 -16.97 12.10 0.38
C GLN A 91 -18.30 12.88 0.34
N ASN A 92 -18.71 13.47 1.46
CA ASN A 92 -19.63 14.60 1.50
C ASN A 92 -18.90 15.83 0.92
N GLY A 93 -18.56 15.77 -0.37
CA GLY A 93 -18.38 16.99 -1.13
C GLY A 93 -19.75 17.62 -1.28
N PRO A 94 -20.02 18.85 -0.77
CA PRO A 94 -21.29 19.50 -1.01
C PRO A 94 -21.44 19.63 -2.52
N THR A 95 -22.44 18.95 -3.08
CA THR A 95 -22.89 19.19 -4.44
C THR A 95 -23.44 20.62 -4.47
N VAL A 96 -22.63 21.54 -4.99
CA VAL A 96 -23.05 22.90 -5.29
C VAL A 96 -23.87 22.88 -6.57
N GLY A 97 -25.08 22.33 -6.49
CA GLY A 97 -26.11 22.41 -7.51
C GLY A 97 -27.08 23.53 -7.17
N GLY A 98 -26.70 24.78 -7.42
CA GLY A 98 -27.66 25.88 -7.42
C GLY A 98 -28.62 25.77 -8.62
N ALA A 99 -29.91 25.94 -8.38
CA ALA A 99 -30.82 26.66 -9.28
C ALA A 99 -32.16 26.89 -8.58
N GLU A 100 -32.47 28.18 -8.45
CA GLU A 100 -33.75 28.80 -8.12
C GLU A 100 -34.95 28.23 -8.88
N SER A 101 -36.13 28.26 -8.25
CA SER A 101 -37.44 28.72 -8.79
C SER A 101 -38.53 28.30 -7.78
N ALA A 102 -39.07 29.24 -7.00
CA ALA A 102 -40.24 30.07 -7.30
C ALA A 102 -41.57 29.43 -6.86
N GLN A 103 -42.11 30.00 -5.77
CA GLN A 103 -43.51 30.32 -5.46
C GLN A 103 -44.63 29.53 -6.18
N GLU A 104 -45.55 28.94 -5.42
CA GLU A 104 -46.95 29.40 -5.29
C GLU A 104 -47.59 28.86 -4.00
#